data_AF-A0A2N7JNB1-F1
#
_entry.id   AF-A0A2N7JNB1-F1
#
_cell.length_a   1.000
_cell.length_b   1.000
_cell.length_c   1.000
_cell.angle_alpha   90.00
_cell.angle_beta   90.00
_cell.angle_gamma   90.00
#
_symmetry.space_group_name_H-M   'P 1'
#
loop_
_entity.id
_entity.type
_entity.pdbx_description
1 polymer ?
#
loop_
_entity_poly.entity_id
_entity_poly.type
_entity_poly.pdbx_seq_one_letter_code
_entity_poly.pdbx_strand_id
1 'polypeptide(L)'
;MNRYITAEAEEDIKTYLAEWETGRYGKKLTWAIVAKAFTYSRQALSGNTNIKDAFDKAKKVLREADTQVDNFKDLEKENQHLKKELERLAKENHAYQQKYLRWQINAQLRGISVAALSKPINPSIKEELRKLSEEDQG
;
A
#
# COMPACT_ATOMS: atom_id res chain seq x y z
N MET A 1 -26.60 -18.97 35.76
CA MET A 1 -25.79 -18.39 36.86
C MET A 1 -25.52 -16.94 36.48
N ASN A 2 -26.19 -15.98 37.12
CA ASN A 2 -26.06 -14.56 36.78
C ASN A 2 -24.82 -14.02 37.49
N ARG A 3 -23.68 -14.00 36.79
CA ARG A 3 -22.44 -13.41 37.30
C ARG A 3 -22.59 -11.89 37.18
N TYR A 4 -22.60 -11.20 38.31
CA TYR A 4 -22.56 -9.74 38.31
C TYR A 4 -21.21 -9.27 37.74
N ILE A 5 -21.23 -8.17 37.00
CA ILE A 5 -20.03 -7.51 36.52
C ILE A 5 -19.46 -6.73 37.71
N THR A 6 -18.29 -7.12 38.18
CA THR A 6 -17.56 -6.39 39.22
C THR A 6 -16.87 -5.16 38.61
N ALA A 7 -16.48 -4.19 39.44
CA ALA A 7 -15.75 -3.01 38.97
C ALA A 7 -14.42 -3.39 38.28
N GLU A 8 -13.72 -4.40 38.79
CA GLU A 8 -12.50 -4.94 38.18
C GLU A 8 -12.79 -5.53 36.79
N ALA A 9 -13.82 -6.38 36.66
CA ALA A 9 -14.21 -6.96 35.38
C ALA A 9 -14.67 -5.89 34.38
N GLU A 10 -15.34 -4.84 34.84
CA GLU A 10 -15.69 -3.70 34.00
C GLU A 10 -14.45 -3.00 33.44
N GLU A 11 -13.44 -2.77 34.26
CA GLU A 11 -12.18 -2.14 33.83
C GLU A 11 -11.41 -2.99 32.82
N ASP A 12 -11.34 -4.31 33.05
CA ASP A 12 -10.72 -5.25 32.10
C ASP A 12 -11.46 -5.24 30.75
N ILE A 13 -12.80 -5.23 30.78
CA ILE A 13 -13.62 -5.17 29.56
C ILE A 13 -13.37 -3.85 28.82
N LYS A 14 -13.30 -2.71 29.53
CA LYS A 14 -13.00 -1.41 28.91
C LYS A 14 -11.60 -1.37 28.32
N THR A 15 -10.61 -1.93 29.01
CA THR A 15 -9.23 -2.04 28.52
C THR A 15 -9.17 -2.88 27.25
N TYR A 16 -9.83 -4.04 27.24
CA TYR A 16 -9.96 -4.87 26.06
C TYR A 16 -10.62 -4.11 24.89
N LEU A 17 -11.69 -3.36 25.13
CA LEU A 17 -12.35 -2.55 24.10
C LEU A 17 -11.44 -1.40 23.60
N ALA A 18 -10.61 -0.81 24.45
CA ALA A 18 -9.62 0.17 24.04
C ALA A 18 -8.54 -0.43 23.14
N GLU A 19 -8.11 -1.67 23.37
CA GLU A 19 -7.19 -2.36 22.44
C GLU A 19 -7.83 -2.58 21.06
N TRP A 20 -9.15 -2.78 20.98
CA TRP A 20 -9.86 -2.84 19.69
C TRP A 20 -9.77 -1.53 18.91
N GLU A 21 -9.66 -0.37 19.57
CA GLU A 21 -9.50 0.94 18.89
C GLU A 21 -8.23 0.98 18.03
N THR A 22 -7.20 0.19 18.36
CA THR A 22 -5.95 0.11 17.57
C THR A 22 -6.14 -0.57 16.20
N GLY A 23 -7.26 -1.25 15.98
CA GLY A 23 -7.51 -2.03 14.76
C GLY A 23 -6.75 -3.36 14.68
N ARG A 24 -5.97 -3.73 15.72
CA ARG A 24 -5.18 -4.98 15.77
C ARG A 24 -6.00 -6.25 15.51
N TYR A 25 -7.25 -6.28 15.99
CA TYR A 25 -8.16 -7.41 15.84
C TYR A 25 -9.10 -7.30 14.62
N GLY A 26 -8.87 -6.29 13.77
CA GLY A 26 -9.72 -5.95 12.62
C GLY A 26 -10.96 -5.14 12.98
N LYS A 27 -11.84 -4.93 11.99
CA LYS A 27 -13.04 -4.05 12.11
C LYS A 27 -14.30 -4.72 12.66
N LYS A 28 -14.31 -6.05 12.83
CA LYS A 28 -15.53 -6.83 13.14
C LYS A 28 -15.80 -6.98 14.64
N LEU A 29 -15.73 -5.88 15.40
CA LEU A 29 -16.13 -5.89 16.81
C LEU A 29 -17.63 -6.16 16.95
N THR A 30 -17.99 -7.18 17.74
CA THR A 30 -19.40 -7.55 18.03
C THR A 30 -19.56 -7.96 19.49
N TRP A 31 -20.76 -7.80 20.04
CA TRP A 31 -21.08 -8.27 21.40
C TRP A 31 -20.84 -9.78 21.59
N ALA A 32 -20.91 -10.58 20.53
CA ALA A 32 -20.59 -12.00 20.57
C ALA A 32 -19.14 -12.27 20.99
N ILE A 33 -18.22 -11.43 20.49
CA ILE A 33 -16.79 -11.55 20.74
C ILE A 33 -16.51 -11.18 22.21
N VAL A 34 -17.04 -10.04 22.67
CA VAL A 34 -16.86 -9.58 24.06
C VAL A 34 -17.48 -10.57 25.05
N ALA A 35 -18.70 -11.06 24.77
CA ALA A 35 -19.38 -12.08 25.58
C ALA A 35 -18.56 -13.36 25.70
N LYS A 36 -17.95 -13.82 24.59
CA LYS A 36 -17.09 -15.00 24.59
C LYS A 36 -15.79 -14.78 25.35
N ALA A 37 -15.18 -13.59 25.25
CA ALA A 37 -13.92 -13.27 25.91
C ALA A 37 -14.04 -13.25 27.44
N PHE A 38 -15.14 -12.70 27.96
CA PHE A 38 -15.32 -12.51 29.41
C PHE A 38 -16.36 -13.45 30.04
N THR A 39 -16.95 -14.35 29.25
CA THR A 39 -17.96 -15.32 29.71
C THR A 39 -19.20 -14.68 30.34
N TYR A 40 -19.61 -13.51 29.82
CA TYR A 40 -20.85 -12.82 30.19
C TYR A 40 -21.90 -12.92 29.09
N SER A 41 -23.18 -12.79 29.45
CA SER A 41 -24.23 -12.67 28.44
C SER A 41 -24.14 -11.33 27.73
N ARG A 42 -24.58 -11.28 26.46
CA ARG A 42 -24.63 -10.02 25.71
C ARG A 42 -25.50 -8.99 26.42
N GLN A 43 -26.62 -9.44 26.99
CA GLN A 43 -27.57 -8.60 27.71
C GLN A 43 -26.94 -7.95 28.95
N ALA A 44 -26.13 -8.70 29.71
CA ALA A 44 -25.42 -8.15 30.87
C ALA A 44 -24.39 -7.08 30.44
N LEU A 45 -23.65 -7.34 29.36
CA LEU A 45 -22.65 -6.40 28.84
C LEU A 45 -23.29 -5.13 28.26
N SER A 46 -24.32 -5.27 27.42
CA SER A 46 -25.00 -4.12 26.80
C SER A 46 -25.86 -3.33 27.80
N GLY A 47 -26.25 -3.95 28.91
CA GLY A 47 -27.02 -3.31 29.98
C GLY A 47 -26.17 -2.46 30.92
N ASN A 48 -24.86 -2.68 30.98
CA ASN A 48 -23.93 -1.80 31.68
C ASN A 48 -23.58 -0.61 30.79
N THR A 49 -23.94 0.60 31.22
CA THR A 49 -23.74 1.84 30.44
C THR A 49 -22.27 2.11 30.15
N ASN A 50 -21.37 1.91 31.10
CA ASN A 50 -19.94 2.19 30.91
C ASN A 50 -19.31 1.26 29.86
N ILE A 51 -19.68 -0.03 29.89
CA ILE A 51 -19.22 -1.01 28.89
C ILE A 51 -19.83 -0.70 27.52
N LYS A 52 -21.11 -0.33 27.50
CA LYS A 52 -21.81 0.05 26.26
C LYS A 52 -21.17 1.27 25.61
N ASP A 53 -20.86 2.30 26.38
CA ASP A 53 -20.23 3.52 25.87
C ASP A 53 -18.81 3.24 25.33
N ALA A 54 -18.02 2.42 26.04
CA ALA A 54 -16.72 1.96 25.56
C ALA A 54 -16.84 1.14 24.27
N PHE A 55 -17.85 0.28 24.17
CA PHE A 55 -18.11 -0.53 22.97
C PHE A 55 -18.49 0.33 21.77
N ASP A 56 -19.39 1.29 21.98
CA ASP A 56 -19.87 2.20 20.94
C ASP A 56 -18.73 3.14 20.48
N LYS A 57 -17.87 3.59 21.39
CA LYS A 57 -16.61 4.32 21.08
C LYS A 57 -15.69 3.48 20.20
N ALA A 58 -15.38 2.25 20.62
CA ALA A 58 -14.50 1.36 19.85
C ALA A 58 -15.08 1.06 18.45
N LYS A 59 -16.39 0.82 18.34
CA LYS A 59 -17.10 0.64 17.06
C LYS A 59 -17.01 1.87 16.16
N LYS A 60 -17.11 3.07 16.73
CA LYS A 60 -17.00 4.32 15.97
C LYS A 60 -15.57 4.50 15.43
N VAL A 61 -14.56 4.36 16.29
CA VAL A 61 -13.15 4.45 15.88
C VAL A 61 -12.83 3.43 14.78
N LEU A 62 -13.25 2.17 14.93
CA LEU A 62 -13.04 1.14 13.93
C LEU A 62 -13.74 1.40 12.58
N ARG A 63 -14.83 2.17 12.59
CA ARG A 63 -15.56 2.55 11.36
C ARG A 63 -14.89 3.74 10.68
N GLU A 64 -14.40 4.70 11.46
CA GLU A 64 -13.76 5.93 10.96
C GLU A 64 -12.28 5.72 10.60
N ALA A 65 -11.62 4.73 11.19
CA ALA A 65 -10.25 4.39 10.87
C ALA A 65 -10.15 3.67 9.51
N ASP A 66 -9.34 4.24 8.61
CA ASP A 66 -8.73 3.50 7.50
C ASP A 66 -7.76 2.48 8.08
N THR A 67 -8.29 1.32 8.51
CA THR A 67 -7.48 0.32 9.20
C THR A 67 -6.40 -0.23 8.30
N GLN A 68 -5.24 -0.54 8.91
CA GLN A 68 -4.08 -1.19 8.31
C GLN A 68 -4.39 -2.33 7.32
N VAL A 69 -5.49 -3.07 7.55
CA VAL A 69 -5.93 -4.20 6.73
C VAL A 69 -6.47 -3.79 5.35
N ASP A 70 -7.17 -2.66 5.24
CA ASP A 70 -7.69 -2.18 3.95
C ASP A 70 -6.53 -1.57 3.14
N ASN A 71 -5.63 -0.85 3.81
CA ASN A 71 -4.38 -0.38 3.22
C ASN A 71 -3.52 -1.54 2.70
N PHE A 72 -3.53 -2.71 3.34
CA PHE A 72 -2.66 -3.83 2.93
C PHE A 72 -2.98 -4.38 1.54
N LYS A 73 -4.27 -4.48 1.16
CA LYS A 73 -4.65 -4.97 -0.17
C LYS A 73 -4.29 -3.97 -1.28
N ASP A 74 -4.46 -2.68 -0.99
CA ASP A 74 -4.12 -1.64 -1.97
C ASP A 74 -2.60 -1.47 -2.07
N LEU A 75 -1.88 -1.55 -0.94
CA LEU A 75 -0.42 -1.65 -0.89
C LEU A 75 0.09 -2.88 -1.65
N GLU A 76 -0.57 -4.03 -1.55
CA GLU A 76 -0.17 -5.24 -2.26
C GLU A 76 -0.32 -5.08 -3.78
N LYS A 77 -1.45 -4.51 -4.24
CA LYS A 77 -1.66 -4.18 -5.66
C LYS A 77 -0.63 -3.17 -6.17
N GLU A 78 -0.38 -2.11 -5.42
CA GLU A 78 0.61 -1.10 -5.77
C GLU A 78 2.03 -1.71 -5.82
N ASN A 79 2.38 -2.57 -4.86
CA ASN A 79 3.65 -3.27 -4.85
C ASN A 79 3.82 -4.19 -6.07
N GLN A 80 2.76 -4.92 -6.45
CA GLN A 80 2.76 -5.74 -7.66
C GLN A 80 2.90 -4.89 -8.93
N HIS A 81 2.22 -3.75 -9.01
CA HIS A 81 2.34 -2.81 -10.11
C HIS A 81 3.78 -2.28 -10.22
N LEU A 82 4.34 -1.78 -9.12
CA LEU A 82 5.71 -1.24 -9.07
C LEU A 82 6.75 -2.29 -9.44
N LYS A 83 6.59 -3.55 -9.02
CA LYS A 83 7.47 -4.65 -9.42
C LYS A 83 7.46 -4.89 -10.93
N LYS A 84 6.27 -4.91 -11.55
CA LYS A 84 6.13 -5.05 -13.00
C LYS A 84 6.78 -3.90 -13.75
N GLU A 85 6.57 -2.67 -13.27
CA GLU A 85 7.13 -1.49 -13.90
C GLU A 85 8.66 -1.43 -13.78
N LEU A 86 9.20 -1.81 -12.62
CA LEU A 86 10.65 -1.97 -12.44
C LEU A 86 11.24 -3.01 -13.39
N GLU A 87 10.56 -4.15 -13.56
CA GLU A 87 11.02 -5.18 -14.50
C GLU A 87 11.00 -4.68 -15.95
N ARG A 88 9.93 -3.98 -16.34
CA ARG A 88 9.79 -3.37 -17.67
C ARG A 88 10.89 -2.35 -17.94
N LEU A 89 11.09 -1.41 -17.03
CA LEU A 89 12.11 -0.37 -17.13
C LEU A 89 13.52 -0.95 -17.11
N ALA A 90 13.79 -1.99 -16.32
CA ALA A 90 15.08 -2.67 -16.31
C ALA A 90 15.38 -3.33 -17.67
N LYS A 91 14.40 -4.00 -18.27
CA LYS A 91 14.52 -4.59 -19.61
C LYS A 91 14.75 -3.53 -20.68
N GLU A 92 14.00 -2.45 -20.63
CA GLU A 92 14.11 -1.32 -21.56
C GLU A 92 15.48 -0.63 -21.45
N ASN A 93 15.93 -0.33 -20.23
CA ASN A 93 17.25 0.24 -19.98
C ASN A 93 18.37 -0.68 -20.47
N HIS A 94 18.27 -1.99 -20.21
CA HIS A 94 19.24 -2.95 -20.74
C HIS A 94 19.25 -2.94 -22.28
N ALA A 95 18.09 -2.89 -22.93
CA ALA A 95 18.02 -2.79 -24.39
C ALA A 95 18.68 -1.50 -24.92
N TYR A 96 18.47 -0.36 -24.24
CA TYR A 96 19.14 0.89 -24.60
C TYR A 96 20.66 0.83 -24.39
N GLN A 97 21.14 0.23 -23.30
CA GLN A 97 22.56 0.02 -23.07
C GLN A 97 23.20 -0.83 -24.17
N GLN A 98 22.54 -1.91 -24.59
CA GLN A 98 23.01 -2.76 -25.69
C GLN A 98 23.05 -2.01 -27.03
N LYS A 99 22.03 -1.19 -27.32
CA LYS A 99 22.01 -0.31 -28.52
C LYS A 99 23.16 0.69 -28.47
N TYR A 100 23.35 1.36 -27.33
CA TYR A 100 24.41 2.34 -27.13
C TYR A 100 25.79 1.73 -27.35
N LEU A 101 26.08 0.57 -26.75
CA LEU A 101 27.34 -0.16 -26.94
C LEU A 101 27.58 -0.51 -28.41
N ARG A 102 26.57 -1.03 -29.10
CA ARG A 102 26.66 -1.37 -30.52
C ARG A 102 27.01 -0.16 -31.38
N TRP A 103 26.33 0.96 -31.15
CA TRP A 103 26.59 2.21 -31.88
C TRP A 103 27.97 2.76 -31.57
N GLN A 104 28.39 2.74 -30.30
CA GLN A 104 29.71 3.18 -29.89
C GLN A 104 30.82 2.38 -30.56
N ILE A 105 30.74 1.04 -30.54
CA ILE A 105 31.74 0.16 -31.17
C ILE A 105 31.80 0.42 -32.69
N ASN A 106 30.65 0.45 -33.37
CA ASN A 106 30.61 0.69 -34.81
C ASN A 106 31.15 2.06 -35.21
N ALA A 107 30.90 3.10 -34.40
CA ALA A 107 31.43 4.44 -34.62
C ALA A 107 32.95 4.48 -34.43
N GLN A 108 33.46 3.83 -33.37
CA GLN A 108 34.90 3.73 -33.11
C GLN A 108 35.64 3.00 -34.24
N LEU A 109 35.08 1.90 -34.77
CA LEU A 109 35.61 1.20 -35.94
C LEU A 109 35.70 2.08 -37.19
N ARG A 110 34.88 3.15 -37.26
CA ARG A 110 34.89 4.15 -38.34
C ARG A 110 35.69 5.41 -37.98
N GLY A 111 36.48 5.38 -36.90
CA GLY A 111 37.30 6.51 -36.46
C GLY A 111 36.52 7.65 -35.79
N ILE A 112 35.23 7.45 -35.48
CA ILE A 112 34.41 8.44 -34.80
C ILE A 112 34.57 8.24 -33.28
N SER A 113 35.06 9.26 -32.59
CA SER A 113 35.28 9.19 -31.14
C SER A 113 33.97 9.33 -30.35
N VAL A 114 33.96 8.80 -29.13
CA VAL A 114 32.82 8.96 -28.19
C VAL A 114 32.54 10.44 -27.94
N ALA A 115 33.58 11.26 -27.77
CA ALA A 115 33.45 12.70 -27.59
C ALA A 115 32.76 13.39 -28.78
N ALA A 116 32.93 12.88 -30.01
CA ALA A 116 32.21 13.39 -31.17
C ALA A 116 30.72 12.98 -31.15
N LEU A 117 30.41 11.75 -30.73
CA LEU A 117 29.02 11.27 -30.57
C LEU A 117 28.26 11.98 -29.45
N SER A 118 28.95 12.36 -28.38
CA SER A 118 28.34 13.04 -27.22
C SER A 118 28.11 14.54 -27.42
N LYS A 119 28.48 15.10 -28.59
CA LYS A 119 28.20 16.50 -28.89
C LYS A 119 26.68 16.73 -28.90
N PRO A 120 26.20 17.86 -28.34
CA PRO A 120 24.78 18.18 -28.37
C PRO A 120 24.28 18.23 -29.82
N ILE A 121 23.16 17.56 -30.06
CA ILE A 121 22.48 17.60 -31.36
C ILE A 121 21.82 18.97 -31.50
N ASN A 122 21.90 19.56 -32.69
CA ASN A 122 21.18 20.80 -33.00
C ASN A 122 19.67 20.58 -32.75
N PRO A 123 18.99 21.46 -31.99
CA PRO A 123 17.55 21.33 -31.71
C PRO A 123 16.69 21.10 -32.95
N SER A 124 17.02 21.73 -34.09
CA SER A 124 16.28 21.56 -35.35
C SER A 124 16.32 20.11 -35.87
N ILE A 125 17.47 19.44 -35.74
CA ILE A 125 17.65 18.04 -36.17
C ILE A 125 16.92 17.08 -35.21
N LYS A 126 16.87 17.44 -33.92
CA LYS A 126 16.14 16.66 -32.91
C LYS A 126 14.63 16.65 -33.19
N GLU A 127 14.08 17.79 -33.61
CA GLU A 127 12.67 17.92 -33.99
C GLU A 127 12.34 17.07 -35.24
N GLU A 128 13.23 17.06 -36.24
CA GLU A 128 13.08 16.26 -37.47
C GLU A 128 13.17 14.74 -37.19
N LEU A 129 14.13 14.31 -36.37
CA LEU A 129 14.26 12.91 -35.96
C LEU A 129 13.04 12.41 -35.19
N ARG A 130 12.42 13.29 -34.38
CA ARG A 130 11.19 12.96 -33.66
C ARG A 130 10.03 12.69 -34.62
N LYS A 131 9.85 13.55 -35.63
CA LYS A 131 8.81 13.37 -36.67
C LYS A 131 8.99 12.06 -37.45
N LEU A 132 10.22 11.76 -37.88
CA LEU A 132 10.55 10.50 -38.57
C LEU A 132 10.25 9.26 -37.70
N SER A 133 10.56 9.31 -36.41
CA SER A 133 10.27 8.20 -35.49
C SER A 133 8.78 7.99 -35.20
N GLU A 134 7.96 9.03 -35.36
CA GLU A 134 6.50 8.98 -35.21
C GLU A 134 5.83 8.47 -36.50
N GLU A 135 6.41 8.75 -37.68
CA GLU A 135 5.95 8.24 -38.99
C GLU A 135 6.23 6.74 -39.20
N ASP A 136 7.36 6.21 -38.70
CA ASP A 136 7.70 4.78 -38.82
C ASP A 136 6.85 3.85 -37.89
N GLN A 137 6.01 4.41 -37.02
CA GLN A 137 5.14 3.67 -36.10
C GLN A 137 3.64 3.74 -36.44
N GLY A 138 3.26 4.45 -37.51
CA GLY A 138 1.89 4.51 -38.04
C GLY A 138 1.65 3.50 -39.16
#